data_AF-A0A9E5QNZ5-F1
#
_entry.id   AF-A0A9E5QNZ5-F1
#
_cell.length_a   1.000
_cell.length_b   1.000
_cell.length_c   1.000
_cell.angle_alpha   90.00
_cell.angle_beta   90.00
_cell.angle_gamma   90.00
#
_symmetry.space_group_name_H-M   'P 1'
#
loop_
_entity.id
_entity.type
_entity.pdbx_description
1 polymer ?
#
loop_
_entity_poly.entity_id
_entity_poly.type
_entity_poly.pdbx_seq_one_letter_code
_entity_poly.pdbx_strand_id
1 'polypeptide(L)' 'SGGTGLGLAIVKHVLQRHQARLEIRSEPGKGSTFSCAFPASRLAPASDHAAEVTSSGAA' A
#
# COMPACT_ATOMS: atom_id res chain seq x y z
N SER A 1 -16.04 17.09 -8.50
CA SER A 1 -16.55 16.68 -7.18
C SER A 1 -15.36 16.33 -6.29
N GLY A 2 -14.73 17.33 -5.68
CA GLY A 2 -13.50 17.14 -4.90
C GLY A 2 -13.84 16.54 -3.54
N GLY A 3 -13.39 15.32 -3.28
CA GLY A 3 -13.50 14.72 -1.95
C GLY A 3 -12.88 15.64 -0.90
N THR A 4 -13.38 15.59 0.34
CA THR A 4 -12.94 16.39 1.48
C THR A 4 -11.50 16.15 1.94
N GLY A 5 -10.68 15.45 1.15
CA GLY A 5 -9.30 15.09 1.49
C GLY A 5 -9.17 13.99 2.56
N LEU A 6 -10.29 13.40 3.00
CA LEU A 6 -10.29 12.44 4.12
C LEU A 6 -9.59 11.12 3.81
N GLY A 7 -9.62 10.65 2.56
CA GLY A 7 -9.13 9.31 2.20
C GLY A 7 -7.67 9.06 2.61
N LEU A 8 -6.75 9.87 2.08
CA LEU A 8 -5.31 9.72 2.42
C LEU A 8 -4.98 10.21 3.83
N ALA A 9 -5.80 11.09 4.42
CA ALA A 9 -5.65 11.50 5.81
C ALA A 9 -5.85 10.31 6.76
N ILE A 10 -6.88 9.50 6.52
CA ILE A 10 -7.13 8.26 7.28
C ILE A 10 -5.97 7.27 7.09
N VAL A 11 -5.52 7.05 5.86
CA VAL A 11 -4.40 6.14 5.55
C VAL A 11 -3.13 6.56 6.28
N LYS A 12 -2.76 7.85 6.22
CA LYS A 12 -1.58 8.38 6.91
C LYS A 12 -1.66 8.15 8.41
N HIS A 13 -2.82 8.39 9.01
CA HIS A 13 -3.04 8.20 10.45
C HIS A 13 -2.90 6.74 10.88
N VAL A 14 -3.46 5.81 10.10
CA VAL A 14 -3.29 4.36 10.34
C VAL A 14 -1.83 3.96 10.22
N LEU A 15 -1.12 4.38 9.17
CA LEU A 15 0.28 4.04 8.98
C LEU A 15 1.17 4.58 10.10
N GLN A 16 0.92 5.80 10.58
CA GLN A 16 1.65 6.38 11.72
C GLN A 16 1.52 5.52 12.99
N ARG A 17 0.32 4.99 13.28
CA ARG A 17 0.13 4.06 14.41
C ARG A 17 0.85 2.73 14.24
N HIS A 18 1.10 2.33 13.00
CA HIS A 18 1.86 1.12 12.67
C HIS A 18 3.35 1.37 12.42
N GLN A 19 3.84 2.58 12.76
CA GLN A 19 5.22 3.00 12.51
C GLN A 19 5.63 2.83 11.04
N ALA A 20 4.65 2.88 10.15
CA ALA A 20 4.79 2.73 8.72
C ALA A 20 4.77 4.09 8.02
N ARG A 21 5.27 4.12 6.79
CA ARG A 21 5.34 5.34 5.96
C ARG A 21 4.52 5.17 4.69
N LEU A 22 3.83 6.23 4.29
CA LEU A 22 3.18 6.33 2.99
C LEU A 22 4.16 6.95 1.99
N GLU A 23 4.49 6.22 0.94
CA GLU A 23 5.28 6.71 -0.18
C GLU A 23 4.36 6.88 -1.40
N ILE A 24 4.47 8.03 -2.07
CA ILE A 24 3.63 8.36 -3.22
C ILE A 24 4.55 8.71 -4.38
N ARG A 25 4.38 8.01 -5.49
CA ARG A 25 5.03 8.32 -6.76
C ARG A 25 3.94 8.61 -7.78
N SER A 26 4.00 9.76 -8.44
CA SER A 26 3.01 10.13 -9.44
C SER A 26 3.70 10.72 -10.65
N GLU A 27 3.27 10.30 -11.82
CA GLU A 27 3.74 10.85 -13.08
C GLU A 27 2.54 11.23 -13.97
N PRO A 28 2.45 12.48 -14.46
CA PRO A 28 1.37 12.91 -15.33
C PRO A 28 1.22 11.98 -16.54
N GLY A 29 0.00 11.55 -16.82
CA GLY A 29 -0.30 10.63 -17.93
C GLY A 29 0.05 9.15 -17.68
N LYS A 30 0.76 8.81 -16.59
CA LYS A 30 1.03 7.41 -16.20
C LYS A 30 0.28 6.96 -14.94
N GLY A 31 -0.23 7.92 -14.17
CA GLY A 31 -0.98 7.68 -12.94
C GLY A 31 -0.12 7.80 -11.68
N SER A 32 -0.61 7.20 -10.60
CA SER A 32 -0.02 7.33 -9.27
C SER A 32 0.10 5.97 -8.59
N THR A 33 1.24 5.73 -7.96
CA THR A 33 1.51 4.57 -7.10
C THR A 33 1.60 5.03 -5.66
N PHE A 34 0.82 4.40 -4.79
CA PHE A 34 0.81 4.62 -3.35
C PHE A 34 1.34 3.35 -2.68
N SER A 35 2.41 3.48 -1.90
CA SER A 35 3.09 2.35 -1.25
C SER A 35 3.12 2.54 0.26
N CYS A 36 2.77 1.50 0.99
CA CYS A 36 2.84 1.48 2.46
C CYS A 36 4.09 0.71 2.89
N ALA A 37 5.09 1.42 3.41
CA ALA A 37 6.34 0.84 3.87
C ALA A 37 6.28 0.57 5.38
N PHE A 38 6.19 -0.70 5.76
CA PHE A 38 6.21 -1.14 7.16
C PHE A 38 7.64 -1.49 7.61
N PRO A 39 8.00 -1.25 8.88
CA PRO A 39 9.29 -1.69 9.39
C PRO A 39 9.33 -3.23 9.49
N ALA A 40 10.53 -3.81 9.38
CA ALA A 40 10.72 -5.26 9.43
C ALA A 40 10.17 -5.91 10.71
N SER A 41 10.16 -5.18 11.82
CA SER A 41 9.57 -5.61 13.10
C SER A 41 8.06 -5.85 13.05
N ARG A 42 7.37 -5.41 12.00
CA ARG A 42 5.92 -5.55 11.79
C ARG A 42 5.57 -6.55 10.70
N LEU A 43 6.57 -7.27 10.17
CA LEU A 43 6.31 -8.38 9.27
C LEU A 43 5.82 -9.57 10.07
N ALA A 44 4.68 -10.13 9.66
CA ALA A 44 4.29 -11.44 10.15
C ALA A 44 5.34 -12.47 9.70
N PRO A 45 5.61 -13.51 10.50
CA PRO A 45 6.38 -14.64 10.01
C PRO A 45 5.72 -15.14 8.72
N ALA A 46 6.53 -15.54 7.74
CA ALA A 46 6.02 -16.12 6.51
C ALA A 46 5.26 -17.41 6.87
N SER A 47 3.94 -17.29 7.03
CA SER A 47 3.06 -18.44 6.99
C SER A 47 3.17 -19.01 5.58
N ASP A 48 3.23 -20.34 5.49
CA ASP A 48 3.45 -21.11 4.26
C ASP A 48 2.21 -21.05 3.31
N HIS A 49 1.70 -19.85 3.04
CA HIS A 49 0.56 -19.54 2.16
C HIS A 49 1.04 -19.14 0.75
N ALA A 50 2.22 -19.62 0.34
CA ALA A 50 2.91 -19.18 -0.86
C ALA A 50 2.40 -19.80 -2.18
N ALA A 51 1.20 -20.40 -2.23
CA ALA A 51 0.83 -21.24 -3.38
C ALA A 51 -0.32 -20.73 -4.29
N GLU A 52 -1.20 -19.80 -3.88
CA GLU A 52 -2.49 -19.66 -4.60
C GLU A 52 -2.80 -18.29 -5.23
N VAL A 53 -1.77 -17.50 -5.57
CA VAL A 53 -1.98 -16.28 -6.39
C VAL A 53 -1.00 -16.24 -7.56
N THR A 54 -1.08 -17.22 -8.44
CA THR A 54 -0.54 -17.10 -9.82
C THR A 54 -1.43 -17.85 -10.79
N SER A 55 -2.56 -17.26 -11.18
CA SER A 55 -3.19 -17.54 -12.47
C SER A 55 -4.27 -16.49 -12.81
N SER A 56 -3.86 -15.40 -13.44
CA SER A 56 -4.63 -14.81 -14.55
C SER A 56 -3.88 -13.60 -15.10
N GLY A 57 -3.27 -13.78 -16.27
CA GLY A 57 -2.54 -12.72 -16.95
C GLY A 57 -1.51 -13.24 -17.95
N ALA A 58 -1.87 -14.21 -18.78
CA ALA A 58 -1.11 -14.56 -19.97
C ALA A 58 -2.06 -14.60 -21.17
N ALA A 59 -1.87 -13.61 -22.05
CA ALA A 59 -2.25 -13.52 -23.46
C ALA A 59 -3.72 -13.71 -23.85
#